data_AF-A0AAP2Z3C7-F1
#
_entry.id   AF-A0AAP2Z3C7-F1
#
_cell.length_a   1.000
_cell.length_b   1.000
_cell.length_c   1.000
_cell.angle_alpha   90.00
_cell.angle_beta   90.00
_cell.angle_gamma   90.00
#
_symmetry.space_group_name_H-M   'P 1'
#
loop_
_entity.id
_entity.type
_entity.pdbx_description
1 polymer ?
#
loop_
_entity_poly.entity_id
_entity_poly.type
_entity_poly.pdbx_seq_one_letter_code
_entity_poly.pdbx_strand_id
1 'polypeptide(L)'
;MSEDNSTIVVRLLEIYRALIAQNEEEEGVPVEAYKKIDVDALPDVLDRTSWKGSATDVAGRLASNLILKHALPNANHRTAVALIQFYVRRLNPNFSMPETSIEVDPETYDWREWVNEYINESKRLLTVRRKNVLFKHLYRFGARTLERKHAVEIDLTAYELDMYPSEAKIVYAEQHEDLWIEFVEEAVERAGYPDLKETPGLSKAEFAEKIRNLD
;
A
#
# COMPACT_ATOMS: atom_id res chain seq x y z
N MET A 1 0.12 17.46 16.19
CA MET A 1 -0.60 16.91 15.03
C MET A 1 -1.44 18.04 14.44
N SER A 2 -1.39 18.29 13.13
CA SER A 2 -2.27 19.29 12.50
C SER A 2 -3.73 18.80 12.50
N GLU A 3 -4.69 19.71 12.37
CA GLU A 3 -6.12 19.37 12.29
C GLU A 3 -6.42 18.46 11.08
N ASP A 4 -5.75 18.70 9.95
CA ASP A 4 -5.85 17.87 8.76
C ASP A 4 -5.32 16.46 9.00
N ASN A 5 -4.14 16.32 9.63
CA ASN A 5 -3.59 15.01 9.98
C ASN A 5 -4.54 14.27 10.93
N SER A 6 -5.08 14.94 11.95
CA SER A 6 -6.03 14.33 12.88
C SER A 6 -7.27 13.81 12.16
N THR A 7 -7.84 14.61 11.26
CA THR A 7 -9.04 14.25 10.48
C THR A 7 -8.78 13.01 9.62
N ILE A 8 -7.66 12.99 8.89
CA ILE A 8 -7.29 11.86 8.03
C ILE A 8 -6.97 10.61 8.86
N VAL A 9 -6.25 10.74 9.98
CA VAL A 9 -5.90 9.61 10.84
C VAL A 9 -7.14 8.96 11.46
N VAL A 10 -8.13 9.75 11.88
CA VAL A 10 -9.41 9.20 12.40
C VAL A 10 -10.10 8.35 11.33
N ARG A 11 -10.25 8.88 10.11
CA ARG A 11 -10.88 8.15 8.99
C ARG A 11 -10.08 6.90 8.61
N LEU A 12 -8.75 6.96 8.63
CA LEU A 12 -7.89 5.78 8.42
C LEU A 12 -8.11 4.68 9.47
N LEU A 13 -8.25 5.07 10.74
CA LEU A 13 -8.53 4.11 11.82
C LEU A 13 -9.92 3.49 11.71
N GLU A 14 -10.91 4.25 11.23
CA GLU A 14 -12.25 3.73 10.92
C GLU A 14 -12.21 2.72 9.77
N ILE A 15 -11.51 3.03 8.67
CA ILE A 15 -11.27 2.09 7.56
C ILE A 15 -10.62 0.80 8.07
N TYR A 16 -9.56 0.93 8.86
CA TYR A 16 -8.87 -0.23 9.44
C TYR A 16 -9.79 -1.09 10.31
N ARG A 17 -10.60 -0.47 11.18
CA ARG A 17 -11.53 -1.19 12.05
C ARG A 17 -12.62 -1.91 11.25
N ALA A 18 -13.17 -1.27 10.23
CA ALA A 18 -14.17 -1.89 9.35
C ALA A 18 -13.60 -3.14 8.65
N LEU A 19 -12.37 -3.06 8.13
CA LEU A 19 -11.70 -4.20 7.49
C LEU A 19 -11.43 -5.37 8.46
N ILE A 20 -11.09 -5.08 9.72
CA ILE A 20 -10.87 -6.14 10.72
C ILE A 20 -12.18 -6.82 11.09
N ALA A 21 -13.26 -6.05 11.28
CA ALA A 21 -14.59 -6.60 11.55
C ALA A 21 -15.09 -7.47 10.39
N GLN A 22 -14.95 -7.00 9.15
CA GLN A 22 -15.32 -7.79 7.97
C GLN A 22 -14.54 -9.10 7.86
N ASN A 23 -13.22 -9.10 8.14
CA ASN A 23 -12.45 -10.34 8.14
C ASN A 23 -12.93 -11.34 9.19
N GLU A 24 -13.33 -10.87 10.38
CA GLU A 24 -13.87 -11.73 11.42
C GLU A 24 -15.21 -12.35 10.99
N GLU A 25 -16.05 -11.59 10.30
CA GLU A 25 -17.31 -12.08 9.70
C GLU A 25 -17.08 -13.10 8.58
N GLU A 26 -16.09 -12.88 7.71
CA GLU A 26 -15.79 -13.75 6.55
C GLU A 26 -15.05 -15.04 6.95
N GLU A 27 -14.06 -14.95 7.84
CA GLU A 27 -13.17 -16.06 8.20
C GLU A 27 -13.61 -16.77 9.50
N GLY A 28 -14.58 -16.23 10.23
CA GLY A 28 -15.10 -16.79 11.48
C GLY A 28 -14.10 -16.80 12.65
N VAL A 29 -12.95 -16.16 12.49
CA VAL A 29 -11.89 -16.07 13.50
C VAL A 29 -11.47 -14.62 13.69
N PRO A 30 -11.46 -14.09 14.93
CA PRO A 30 -11.00 -12.73 15.19
C PRO A 30 -9.56 -12.53 14.74
N VAL A 31 -9.28 -11.40 14.07
CA VAL A 31 -7.90 -11.05 13.73
C VAL A 31 -7.16 -10.63 15.01
N GLU A 32 -6.37 -11.53 15.58
CA GLU A 32 -5.55 -11.22 16.76
C GLU A 32 -4.47 -10.19 16.43
N ALA A 33 -4.56 -9.02 17.08
CA ALA A 33 -3.55 -7.98 16.96
C ALA A 33 -2.28 -8.38 17.73
N TYR A 34 -1.21 -8.75 17.01
CA TYR A 34 0.08 -9.11 17.65
C TYR A 34 0.81 -7.91 18.27
N LYS A 35 0.33 -6.67 18.02
CA LYS A 35 0.84 -5.43 18.63
C LYS A 35 -0.28 -4.38 18.76
N LYS A 36 -0.03 -3.32 19.52
CA LYS A 36 -0.91 -2.15 19.56
C LYS A 36 -0.74 -1.32 18.28
N ILE A 37 -1.79 -0.59 17.90
CA ILE A 37 -1.71 0.42 16.85
C ILE A 37 -0.76 1.51 17.32
N ASP A 38 0.22 1.86 16.49
CA ASP A 38 1.12 2.98 16.72
C ASP A 38 0.47 4.26 16.19
N VAL A 39 -0.47 4.81 16.97
CA VAL A 39 -1.28 5.98 16.54
C VAL A 39 -0.39 7.22 16.34
N ASP A 40 0.63 7.37 17.18
CA ASP A 40 1.58 8.50 17.12
C ASP A 40 2.46 8.46 15.86
N ALA A 41 2.62 7.27 15.26
CA ALA A 41 3.32 7.07 14.01
C ALA A 41 2.48 7.38 12.75
N LEU A 42 1.16 7.43 12.83
CA LEU A 42 0.30 7.63 11.66
C LEU A 42 0.41 9.03 11.02
N PRO A 43 0.56 10.14 11.77
CA PRO A 43 0.81 11.45 11.18
C PRO A 43 2.05 11.49 10.28
N ASP A 44 3.10 10.76 10.64
CA ASP A 44 4.33 10.69 9.83
C ASP A 44 4.07 10.13 8.42
N VAL A 45 3.08 9.25 8.26
CA VAL A 45 2.67 8.74 6.93
C VAL A 45 2.22 9.91 6.06
N LEU A 46 1.38 10.79 6.62
CA LEU A 46 0.81 11.93 5.91
C LEU A 46 1.83 13.04 5.69
N ASP A 47 2.76 13.23 6.62
CA ASP A 47 3.79 14.27 6.55
C ASP A 47 4.91 13.92 5.58
N ARG A 48 5.19 12.63 5.37
CA ARG A 48 6.17 12.15 4.37
C ARG A 48 5.59 12.04 2.96
N THR A 49 4.26 11.90 2.85
CA THR A 49 3.61 11.81 1.55
C THR A 49 3.79 13.11 0.77
N SER A 50 4.33 13.02 -0.44
CA SER A 50 4.26 14.11 -1.41
C SER A 50 2.85 14.19 -2.00
N TRP A 51 2.15 15.28 -1.70
CA TRP A 51 0.78 15.57 -2.19
C TRP A 51 0.78 16.29 -3.56
N LYS A 52 1.86 16.15 -4.34
CA LYS A 52 1.99 16.74 -5.69
C LYS A 52 1.81 15.67 -6.76
N GLY A 53 1.41 16.08 -7.96
CA GLY A 53 1.24 15.17 -9.09
C GLY A 53 -0.23 14.80 -9.31
N SER A 54 -0.47 13.67 -9.96
CA SER A 54 -1.79 13.17 -10.29
C SER A 54 -2.52 12.55 -9.08
N ALA A 55 -3.78 12.15 -9.29
CA ALA A 55 -4.55 11.41 -8.29
C ALA A 55 -3.92 10.04 -7.99
N THR A 56 -3.40 9.35 -9.01
CA THR A 56 -2.75 8.04 -8.88
C THR A 56 -1.43 8.17 -8.12
N ASP A 57 -0.64 9.20 -8.43
CA ASP A 57 0.58 9.58 -7.72
C ASP A 57 0.35 9.69 -6.19
N VAL A 58 -0.61 10.52 -5.79
CA VAL A 58 -0.85 10.79 -4.36
C VAL A 58 -1.41 9.55 -3.66
N ALA A 59 -2.34 8.84 -4.30
CA ALA A 59 -2.91 7.62 -3.75
C ALA A 59 -1.86 6.50 -3.56
N GLY A 60 -0.99 6.30 -4.54
CA GLY A 60 0.11 5.32 -4.46
C GLY A 60 1.11 5.65 -3.35
N ARG A 61 1.48 6.93 -3.22
CA ARG A 61 2.37 7.38 -2.12
C ARG A 61 1.73 7.25 -0.74
N LEU A 62 0.43 7.51 -0.60
CA LEU A 62 -0.30 7.28 0.65
C LEU A 62 -0.26 5.79 1.05
N ALA A 63 -0.54 4.89 0.10
CA ALA A 63 -0.48 3.45 0.32
C ALA A 63 0.94 2.98 0.69
N SER A 64 1.94 3.40 -0.11
CA SER A 64 3.34 3.07 0.11
C SER A 64 3.82 3.51 1.50
N ASN A 65 3.57 4.77 1.88
CA ASN A 65 4.00 5.31 3.16
C ASN A 65 3.30 4.64 4.35
N LEU A 66 2.02 4.28 4.22
CA LEU A 66 1.30 3.53 5.25
C LEU A 66 1.95 2.15 5.48
N ILE A 67 2.24 1.43 4.40
CA ILE A 67 2.86 0.10 4.45
C ILE A 67 4.30 0.17 4.99
N LEU A 68 5.10 1.13 4.53
CA LEU A 68 6.48 1.32 4.97
C LEU A 68 6.56 1.70 6.46
N LYS A 69 5.65 2.55 6.94
CA LYS A 69 5.57 2.91 8.36
C LYS A 69 5.12 1.75 9.22
N HIS A 70 4.23 0.89 8.68
CA HIS A 70 3.75 -0.33 9.32
C HIS A 70 3.17 -0.05 10.72
N ALA A 71 2.40 1.03 10.86
CA ALA A 71 1.85 1.49 12.13
C ALA A 71 0.68 0.63 12.63
N LEU A 72 0.02 -0.10 11.73
CA LEU A 72 -1.07 -1.01 12.07
C LEU A 72 -0.51 -2.40 12.44
N PRO A 73 -1.14 -3.14 13.37
CA PRO A 73 -0.70 -4.49 13.72
C PRO A 73 -0.82 -5.42 12.53
N ASN A 74 -2.02 -5.59 11.99
CA ASN A 74 -2.27 -6.43 10.83
C ASN A 74 -2.81 -5.60 9.66
N ALA A 75 -3.05 -6.25 8.53
CA ALA A 75 -3.80 -5.70 7.41
C ALA A 75 -3.23 -4.40 6.79
N ASN A 76 -1.96 -4.04 6.98
CA ASN A 76 -1.37 -2.83 6.40
C ASN A 76 -1.62 -2.73 4.88
N HIS A 77 -1.40 -3.80 4.12
CA HIS A 77 -1.70 -3.86 2.68
C HIS A 77 -3.20 -3.68 2.38
N ARG A 78 -4.10 -4.40 3.07
CA ARG A 78 -5.56 -4.29 2.85
C ARG A 78 -6.06 -2.87 3.17
N THR A 79 -5.59 -2.29 4.28
CA THR A 79 -5.90 -0.91 4.65
C THR A 79 -5.35 0.10 3.65
N ALA A 80 -4.17 -0.14 3.08
CA ALA A 80 -3.61 0.71 2.05
C ALA A 80 -4.46 0.69 0.76
N VAL A 81 -4.91 -0.49 0.32
CA VAL A 81 -5.84 -0.62 -0.82
C VAL A 81 -7.17 0.10 -0.54
N ALA A 82 -7.74 -0.07 0.65
CA ALA A 82 -8.95 0.65 1.04
C ALA A 82 -8.74 2.17 1.13
N LEU A 83 -7.56 2.62 1.58
CA LEU A 83 -7.19 4.04 1.60
C LEU A 83 -7.09 4.62 0.18
N ILE A 84 -6.54 3.88 -0.78
CA ILE A 84 -6.53 4.27 -2.20
C ILE A 84 -7.96 4.50 -2.68
N GLN A 85 -8.84 3.51 -2.50
CA GLN A 85 -10.24 3.65 -2.91
C GLN A 85 -10.91 4.85 -2.23
N PHE A 86 -10.69 5.01 -0.92
CA PHE A 86 -11.26 6.11 -0.16
C PHE A 86 -10.81 7.47 -0.68
N TYR A 87 -9.51 7.64 -0.97
CA TYR A 87 -8.93 8.84 -1.55
C TYR A 87 -9.45 9.11 -2.97
N VAL A 88 -9.35 8.14 -3.87
CA VAL A 88 -9.75 8.31 -5.28
C VAL A 88 -11.25 8.61 -5.38
N ARG A 89 -12.09 8.05 -4.50
CA ARG A 89 -13.53 8.37 -4.44
C ARG A 89 -13.83 9.83 -4.08
N ARG A 90 -12.87 10.59 -3.57
CA ARG A 90 -13.02 12.04 -3.33
C ARG A 90 -12.83 12.89 -4.59
N LEU A 91 -12.25 12.29 -5.63
CA LEU A 91 -12.09 12.85 -6.97
C LEU A 91 -13.17 12.31 -7.92
N ASN A 92 -13.46 11.00 -7.85
CA ASN A 92 -14.50 10.34 -8.62
C ASN A 92 -15.37 9.44 -7.72
N PRO A 93 -16.58 9.88 -7.31
CA PRO A 93 -17.43 9.13 -6.39
C PRO A 93 -17.84 7.74 -6.86
N ASN A 94 -17.85 7.51 -8.18
CA ASN A 94 -18.21 6.26 -8.84
C ASN A 94 -17.04 5.27 -8.97
N PHE A 95 -15.83 5.70 -8.60
CA PHE A 95 -14.68 4.79 -8.55
C PHE A 95 -14.93 3.71 -7.49
N SER A 96 -14.70 2.47 -7.89
CA SER A 96 -14.57 1.33 -6.99
C SER A 96 -13.34 0.55 -7.43
N MET A 97 -12.64 -0.08 -6.48
CA MET A 97 -11.73 -1.14 -6.85
C MET A 97 -12.52 -2.24 -7.59
N PRO A 98 -11.97 -2.81 -8.67
CA PRO A 98 -12.51 -3.99 -9.31
C PRO A 98 -12.83 -5.11 -8.30
N GLU A 99 -13.93 -5.82 -8.55
CA GLU A 99 -14.46 -6.81 -7.62
C GLU A 99 -13.55 -8.03 -7.48
N THR A 100 -13.36 -8.50 -6.25
CA THR A 100 -12.54 -9.68 -5.91
C THR A 100 -13.31 -10.99 -5.95
N SER A 101 -14.62 -10.95 -6.17
CA SER A 101 -15.57 -12.07 -5.96
C SER A 101 -16.23 -12.59 -7.24
N ILE A 102 -15.96 -11.99 -8.39
CA ILE A 102 -16.50 -12.49 -9.65
C ILE A 102 -15.69 -13.75 -9.99
N GLU A 103 -16.33 -14.92 -10.02
CA GLU A 103 -15.80 -16.08 -10.74
C GLU A 103 -15.63 -15.63 -12.20
N VAL A 104 -14.42 -15.22 -12.53
CA VAL A 104 -14.05 -14.91 -13.90
C VAL A 104 -13.88 -16.24 -14.63
N ASP A 105 -14.51 -16.33 -15.81
CA ASP A 105 -14.22 -17.34 -16.83
C ASP A 105 -12.70 -17.58 -16.90
N PRO A 106 -12.17 -18.81 -17.03
CA PRO A 106 -10.73 -19.07 -17.17
C PRO A 106 -10.02 -18.26 -18.28
N GLU A 107 -10.74 -17.62 -19.21
CA GLU A 107 -10.18 -16.63 -20.16
C GLU A 107 -10.18 -15.17 -19.68
N THR A 108 -10.79 -14.88 -18.53
CA THR A 108 -10.86 -13.56 -17.91
C THR A 108 -9.97 -13.47 -16.68
N TYR A 109 -9.22 -12.39 -16.62
CA TYR A 109 -8.12 -12.10 -15.71
C TYR A 109 -8.53 -12.09 -14.22
N ASP A 110 -7.83 -12.85 -13.35
CA ASP A 110 -8.07 -12.87 -11.90
C ASP A 110 -7.48 -11.62 -11.22
N TRP A 111 -8.37 -10.71 -10.79
CA TRP A 111 -8.02 -9.52 -10.03
C TRP A 111 -7.26 -9.84 -8.73
N ARG A 112 -7.60 -10.94 -8.05
CA ARG A 112 -6.91 -11.35 -6.83
C ARG A 112 -5.48 -11.78 -7.13
N GLU A 113 -5.26 -12.48 -8.23
CA GLU A 113 -3.92 -12.86 -8.69
C GLU A 113 -3.06 -11.61 -8.96
N TRP A 114 -3.61 -10.65 -9.69
CA TRP A 114 -2.92 -9.38 -9.98
C TRP A 114 -2.61 -8.53 -8.76
N VAL A 115 -3.58 -8.29 -7.86
CA VAL A 115 -3.31 -7.59 -6.60
C VAL A 115 -2.22 -8.32 -5.79
N ASN A 116 -2.21 -9.66 -5.84
CA ASN A 116 -1.19 -10.45 -5.15
C ASN A 116 0.20 -10.26 -5.73
N GLU A 117 0.37 -10.00 -7.02
CA GLU A 117 1.67 -9.68 -7.63
C GLU A 117 2.27 -8.42 -6.97
N TYR A 118 1.49 -7.33 -6.90
CA TYR A 118 1.87 -6.08 -6.25
C TYR A 118 2.12 -6.25 -4.75
N ILE A 119 1.25 -6.99 -4.05
CA ILE A 119 1.44 -7.28 -2.62
C ILE A 119 2.73 -8.09 -2.39
N ASN A 120 3.01 -9.06 -3.25
CA ASN A 120 4.21 -9.89 -3.15
C ASN A 120 5.46 -9.06 -3.41
N GLU A 121 5.49 -8.25 -4.48
CA GLU A 121 6.62 -7.38 -4.75
C GLU A 121 6.84 -6.35 -3.64
N SER A 122 5.77 -5.76 -3.11
CA SER A 122 5.83 -4.90 -1.92
C SER A 122 6.51 -5.62 -0.75
N LYS A 123 6.17 -6.89 -0.47
CA LYS A 123 6.83 -7.69 0.58
C LYS A 123 8.31 -7.96 0.25
N ARG A 124 8.68 -8.16 -1.01
CA ARG A 124 10.07 -8.36 -1.44
C ARG A 124 10.87 -7.08 -1.21
N LEU A 125 10.42 -5.94 -1.75
CA LEU A 125 11.03 -4.62 -1.55
C LEU A 125 11.20 -4.30 -0.07
N LEU A 126 10.16 -4.47 0.76
CA LEU A 126 10.26 -4.28 2.21
C LEU A 126 11.34 -5.14 2.87
N THR A 127 11.52 -6.36 2.37
CA THR A 127 12.48 -7.32 2.94
C THR A 127 13.89 -7.00 2.49
N VAL A 128 14.12 -6.77 1.19
CA VAL A 128 15.41 -6.38 0.63
C VAL A 128 15.86 -5.05 1.24
N ARG A 129 14.97 -4.06 1.34
CA ARG A 129 15.20 -2.78 2.03
C ARG A 129 15.80 -2.92 3.43
N ARG A 130 15.35 -3.91 4.19
CA ARG A 130 15.80 -4.15 5.57
C ARG A 130 17.02 -5.09 5.66
N LYS A 131 17.21 -5.95 4.67
CA LYS A 131 18.16 -7.06 4.70
C LYS A 131 19.24 -6.99 3.62
N ASN A 132 19.33 -5.87 2.90
CA ASN A 132 20.25 -5.61 1.80
C ASN A 132 21.66 -6.22 2.00
N VAL A 133 22.36 -5.77 3.04
CA VAL A 133 23.72 -6.23 3.36
C VAL A 133 23.77 -7.72 3.71
N LEU A 134 22.76 -8.23 4.42
CA LEU A 134 22.69 -9.66 4.74
C LEU A 134 22.49 -10.50 3.47
N PHE A 135 21.62 -10.06 2.57
CA PHE A 135 21.35 -10.74 1.31
C PHE A 135 22.57 -10.71 0.39
N LYS A 136 23.34 -9.62 0.38
CA LYS A 136 24.66 -9.55 -0.27
C LYS A 136 25.60 -10.67 0.19
N HIS A 137 25.66 -10.91 1.50
CA HIS A 137 26.48 -12.00 2.03
C HIS A 137 25.98 -13.35 1.54
N LEU A 138 24.68 -13.63 1.66
CA LEU A 138 24.09 -14.88 1.17
C LEU A 138 24.34 -15.10 -0.33
N TYR A 139 24.21 -14.05 -1.13
CA TYR A 139 24.48 -14.08 -2.56
C TYR A 139 25.93 -14.46 -2.86
N ARG A 140 26.90 -13.90 -2.11
CA ARG A 140 28.32 -14.24 -2.21
C ARG A 140 28.61 -15.69 -1.81
N PHE A 141 27.80 -16.30 -0.95
CA PHE A 141 27.87 -17.71 -0.59
C PHE A 141 27.14 -18.64 -1.58
N GLY A 142 26.62 -18.10 -2.68
CA GLY A 142 25.99 -18.89 -3.76
C GLY A 142 24.46 -18.92 -3.72
N ALA A 143 23.81 -18.29 -2.74
CA ALA A 143 22.35 -18.16 -2.74
C ALA A 143 21.91 -17.32 -3.94
N ARG A 144 20.80 -17.71 -4.57
CA ARG A 144 20.18 -16.96 -5.68
C ARG A 144 18.74 -16.63 -5.37
N THR A 145 18.01 -17.53 -4.72
CA THR A 145 16.63 -17.31 -4.30
C THR A 145 16.52 -17.51 -2.79
N LEU A 146 15.69 -16.70 -2.13
CA LEU A 146 15.33 -16.86 -0.72
C LEU A 146 13.81 -16.95 -0.59
N GLU A 147 13.32 -17.88 0.24
CA GLU A 147 11.90 -17.94 0.56
C GLU A 147 11.60 -17.13 1.83
N ARG A 148 10.63 -16.22 1.72
CA ARG A 148 10.00 -15.51 2.84
C ARG A 148 8.69 -16.20 3.20
N LYS A 149 8.24 -16.01 4.46
CA LYS A 149 6.91 -16.42 4.94
C LYS A 149 5.81 -16.28 3.87
N HIS A 150 4.98 -17.32 3.75
CA HIS A 150 3.91 -17.47 2.76
C HIS A 150 4.42 -17.69 1.32
N ALA A 151 5.51 -18.47 1.15
CA ALA A 151 6.07 -18.84 -0.14
C ALA A 151 6.40 -17.65 -1.06
N VAL A 152 6.73 -16.48 -0.48
CA VAL A 152 7.16 -15.32 -1.28
C VAL A 152 8.65 -15.50 -1.57
N GLU A 153 8.96 -15.92 -2.79
CA GLU A 153 10.33 -16.05 -3.26
C GLU A 153 10.95 -14.69 -3.58
N ILE A 154 12.22 -14.49 -3.21
CA ILE A 154 13.02 -13.30 -3.50
C ILE A 154 14.20 -13.75 -4.35
N ASP A 155 14.19 -13.41 -5.63
CA ASP A 155 15.35 -13.57 -6.50
C ASP A 155 16.38 -12.48 -6.20
N LEU A 156 17.49 -12.87 -5.59
CA LEU A 156 18.59 -11.97 -5.22
C LEU A 156 19.29 -11.36 -6.44
N THR A 157 19.14 -11.92 -7.64
CA THR A 157 19.71 -11.36 -8.87
C THR A 157 18.94 -10.14 -9.39
N ALA A 158 17.69 -9.98 -8.97
CA ALA A 158 16.81 -8.88 -9.38
C ALA A 158 17.03 -7.58 -8.59
N TYR A 159 17.91 -7.59 -7.58
CA TYR A 159 18.09 -6.48 -6.64
C TYR A 159 19.56 -6.07 -6.50
N GLU A 160 19.82 -4.77 -6.36
CA GLU A 160 21.15 -4.25 -6.01
C GLU A 160 21.43 -4.44 -4.51
N LEU A 161 22.36 -5.33 -4.17
CA LEU A 161 22.61 -5.74 -2.78
C LEU A 161 23.79 -5.02 -2.11
N ASP A 162 24.53 -4.16 -2.83
CA ASP A 162 25.73 -3.46 -2.36
C ASP A 162 25.52 -1.98 -1.99
N MET A 163 24.29 -1.62 -1.60
CA MET A 163 24.02 -0.31 -1.02
C MET A 163 24.34 -0.23 0.48
N TYR A 164 24.72 0.98 0.93
CA TYR A 164 24.74 1.28 2.36
C TYR A 164 23.31 1.16 2.96
N PRO A 165 23.14 0.76 4.23
CA PRO A 165 21.81 0.60 4.83
C PRO A 165 20.93 1.86 4.79
N SER A 166 21.52 3.05 4.83
CA SER A 166 20.80 4.32 4.68
C SER A 166 20.33 4.56 3.25
N GLU A 167 21.14 4.19 2.27
CA GLU A 167 20.85 4.31 0.84
C GLU A 167 19.77 3.31 0.43
N ALA A 168 19.92 2.04 0.81
CA ALA A 168 18.90 1.01 0.58
C ALA A 168 17.53 1.40 1.17
N LYS A 169 17.50 2.11 2.31
CA LYS A 169 16.27 2.61 2.90
C LYS A 169 15.54 3.64 2.05
N ILE A 170 16.27 4.40 1.23
CA ILE A 170 15.74 5.44 0.33
C ILE A 170 15.36 4.78 -0.99
N VAL A 171 16.31 4.13 -1.67
CA VAL A 171 16.10 3.53 -3.01
C VAL A 171 14.93 2.55 -3.00
N TYR A 172 14.87 1.63 -2.04
CA TYR A 172 13.75 0.67 -1.97
C TYR A 172 12.47 1.27 -1.37
N ALA A 173 12.50 2.46 -0.78
CA ALA A 173 11.28 3.18 -0.45
C ALA A 173 10.71 3.88 -1.69
N GLU A 174 11.56 4.46 -2.53
CA GLU A 174 11.18 5.07 -3.82
C GLU A 174 10.60 4.01 -4.76
N GLN A 175 11.29 2.87 -4.96
CA GLN A 175 10.73 1.75 -5.74
C GLN A 175 9.41 1.22 -5.19
N HIS A 176 9.21 1.29 -3.87
CA HIS A 176 7.95 0.90 -3.26
C HIS A 176 6.87 1.96 -3.48
N GLU A 177 7.20 3.25 -3.54
CA GLU A 177 6.26 4.28 -3.99
C GLU A 177 5.87 4.07 -5.45
N ASP A 178 6.82 3.88 -6.35
CA ASP A 178 6.57 3.64 -7.78
C ASP A 178 5.66 2.43 -8.00
N LEU A 179 5.93 1.31 -7.32
CA LEU A 179 5.11 0.10 -7.35
C LEU A 179 3.64 0.38 -7.00
N TRP A 180 3.39 1.20 -5.96
CA TRP A 180 2.02 1.50 -5.55
C TRP A 180 1.36 2.58 -6.41
N ILE A 181 2.12 3.45 -7.05
CA ILE A 181 1.61 4.38 -8.06
C ILE A 181 1.14 3.57 -9.27
N GLU A 182 1.98 2.68 -9.81
CA GLU A 182 1.65 1.79 -10.93
C GLU A 182 0.39 0.95 -10.62
N PHE A 183 0.31 0.39 -9.41
CA PHE A 183 -0.89 -0.30 -8.94
C PHE A 183 -2.16 0.56 -9.06
N VAL A 184 -2.10 1.83 -8.64
CA VAL A 184 -3.28 2.71 -8.69
C VAL A 184 -3.60 3.08 -10.14
N GLU A 185 -2.59 3.34 -10.97
CA GLU A 185 -2.76 3.65 -12.39
C GLU A 185 -3.48 2.51 -13.13
N GLU A 186 -3.00 1.28 -12.96
CA GLU A 186 -3.67 0.10 -13.50
C GLU A 186 -5.07 -0.09 -12.91
N ALA A 187 -5.26 0.14 -11.60
CA ALA A 187 -6.58 0.01 -10.96
C ALA A 187 -7.60 0.99 -11.56
N VAL A 188 -7.22 2.24 -11.80
CA VAL A 188 -8.12 3.24 -12.40
C VAL A 188 -8.40 2.97 -13.87
N GLU A 189 -7.43 2.44 -14.62
CA GLU A 189 -7.65 1.99 -16.00
C GLU A 189 -8.65 0.84 -16.06
N ARG A 190 -8.43 -0.20 -15.25
CA ARG A 190 -9.29 -1.39 -15.17
C ARG A 190 -10.71 -1.04 -14.71
N ALA A 191 -10.85 -0.04 -13.84
CA ALA A 191 -12.14 0.47 -13.40
C ALA A 191 -12.85 1.37 -14.44
N GLY A 192 -12.25 1.63 -15.60
CA GLY A 192 -12.83 2.45 -16.66
C GLY A 192 -12.68 3.97 -16.45
N TYR A 193 -11.71 4.40 -15.63
CA TYR A 193 -11.44 5.80 -15.32
C TYR A 193 -9.97 6.19 -15.58
N PRO A 194 -9.42 5.95 -16.79
CA PRO A 194 -8.01 6.21 -17.10
C PRO A 194 -7.63 7.70 -16.96
N ASP A 195 -8.59 8.62 -17.10
CA ASP A 195 -8.37 10.06 -16.93
C ASP A 195 -7.87 10.44 -15.53
N LEU A 196 -8.05 9.56 -14.52
CA LEU A 196 -7.54 9.78 -13.17
C LEU A 196 -6.00 9.75 -13.09
N LYS A 197 -5.32 9.16 -14.07
CA LYS A 197 -3.85 9.19 -14.16
C LYS A 197 -3.30 10.60 -14.42
N GLU A 198 -4.07 11.43 -15.10
CA GLU A 198 -3.69 12.82 -15.44
C GLU A 198 -4.43 13.85 -14.58
N THR A 199 -5.51 13.43 -13.90
CA THR A 199 -6.27 14.30 -13.00
C THR A 199 -5.37 14.75 -11.84
N PRO A 200 -5.25 16.06 -11.56
CA PRO A 200 -4.47 16.53 -10.41
C PRO A 200 -4.94 15.90 -9.10
N GLY A 201 -3.98 15.45 -8.29
CA GLY A 201 -4.26 14.94 -6.96
C GLY A 201 -4.77 16.03 -6.02
N LEU A 202 -5.62 15.65 -5.07
CA LEU A 202 -5.98 16.51 -3.94
C LEU A 202 -4.74 16.77 -3.09
N SER A 203 -4.57 18.02 -2.66
CA SER A 203 -3.69 18.37 -1.56
C SER A 203 -4.17 17.76 -0.24
N LYS A 204 -3.29 17.74 0.77
CA LYS A 204 -3.64 17.27 2.12
C LYS A 204 -4.87 17.99 2.69
N ALA A 205 -4.92 19.32 2.54
CA ALA A 205 -5.99 20.15 3.07
C ALA A 205 -7.32 19.86 2.36
N GLU A 206 -7.32 19.78 1.02
CA GLU A 206 -8.53 19.47 0.25
C GLU A 206 -9.06 18.07 0.56
N PHE A 207 -8.16 17.09 0.72
CA PHE A 207 -8.56 15.75 1.12
C PHE A 207 -9.17 15.73 2.52
N ALA A 208 -8.52 16.39 3.50
CA ALA A 208 -9.04 16.51 4.86
C ALA A 208 -10.41 17.21 4.91
N GLU A 209 -10.59 18.29 4.14
CA GLU A 209 -11.86 19.00 4.03
C GLU A 209 -12.98 18.10 3.46
N LYS A 210 -12.69 17.38 2.36
CA LYS A 210 -13.66 16.48 1.69
C LYS A 210 -14.10 15.30 2.55
N ILE A 211 -13.31 14.90 3.56
CA ILE A 211 -13.64 13.77 4.45
C ILE A 211 -14.18 14.20 5.81
N ARG A 212 -13.99 15.48 6.19
CA ARG A 212 -14.50 16.05 7.46
C ARG A 212 -16.02 16.00 7.54
N ASN A 213 -16.69 16.20 6.40
CA ASN A 213 -18.14 16.24 6.26
C ASN A 213 -18.75 14.93 5.73
N LEU A 214 -18.00 13.82 5.83
CA LEU A 214 -18.54 12.50 5.55
C LEU A 214 -19.33 12.03 6.77
N ASP A 215 -20.65 11.93 6.61
CA ASP A 215 -21.57 11.23 7.52
C ASP A 215 -21.39 9.71 7.42
#